data_AF-A0AAV5XKJ0-F1
#
_entry.id   AF-A0AAV5XKJ0-F1
#
_cell.length_a   1.000
_cell.length_b   1.000
_cell.length_c   1.000
_cell.angle_alpha   90.00
_cell.angle_beta   90.00
_cell.angle_gamma   90.00
#
_symmetry.space_group_name_H-M   'P 1'
#
loop_
_entity.id
_entity.type
_entity.pdbx_description
1 polymer ?
#
loop_
_entity_poly.entity_id
_entity_poly.type
_entity_poly.pdbx_seq_one_letter_code
_entity_poly.pdbx_strand_id
1 'polypeptide(L)'
;MTSFIVDGLVVLAAVFGWRAVRQVMRALRDSDHDDSSVWLIRGIRALIIAAACLAFALGIAYGSRATMLIAAVILGEELYETGVVLLVLRRRDD
;
A
#
# COMPACT_ATOMS: atom_id res chain seq x y z
N MET A 1 -18.35 8.33 -17.43
CA MET A 1 -17.00 7.76 -17.63
C MET A 1 -16.15 7.87 -16.37
N THR A 2 -16.16 9.01 -15.68
CA THR A 2 -15.48 9.23 -14.39
C THR A 2 -15.96 8.30 -13.27
N SER A 3 -17.26 7.99 -13.19
CA SER A 3 -17.80 7.07 -12.16
C SER A 3 -17.18 5.67 -12.22
N PHE A 4 -17.06 5.08 -13.42
CA PHE A 4 -16.42 3.76 -13.58
C PHE A 4 -14.96 3.73 -13.13
N ILE A 5 -14.23 4.84 -13.30
CA ILE A 5 -12.83 4.96 -12.88
C ILE A 5 -12.75 5.04 -11.35
N VAL A 6 -13.63 5.83 -10.73
CA VAL A 6 -13.72 5.95 -9.26
C VAL A 6 -14.11 4.61 -8.64
N ASP A 7 -15.13 3.94 -9.17
CA ASP A 7 -15.58 2.64 -8.68
C ASP A 7 -14.48 1.58 -8.81
N GLY A 8 -13.77 1.56 -9.94
CA GLY A 8 -12.61 0.69 -10.16
C GLY A 8 -11.48 0.94 -9.15
N LEU A 9 -11.16 2.20 -8.88
CA LEU A 9 -10.16 2.59 -7.88
C LEU A 9 -10.58 2.18 -6.46
N VAL A 10 -11.86 2.32 -6.11
CA VAL A 10 -12.39 1.91 -4.81
C VAL A 10 -12.31 0.39 -4.65
N VAL A 11 -12.66 -0.38 -5.68
CA VAL A 11 -12.54 -1.85 -5.66
C VAL A 11 -11.07 -2.27 -5.51
N LEU A 12 -10.15 -1.64 -6.24
CA LEU A 12 -8.72 -1.88 -6.07
C LEU A 12 -8.25 -1.56 -4.66
N ALA A 13 -8.67 -0.41 -4.10
CA ALA A 13 -8.35 -0.04 -2.73
C ALA A 13 -8.84 -1.09 -1.73
N ALA A 14 -10.05 -1.62 -1.90
CA ALA A 14 -10.59 -2.66 -1.04
C ALA A 14 -9.81 -3.98 -1.15
N VAL A 15 -9.45 -4.41 -2.37
CA VAL A 15 -8.67 -5.63 -2.61
C VAL A 15 -7.28 -5.55 -1.98
N PHE A 16 -6.57 -4.44 -2.21
CA PHE A 16 -5.25 -4.21 -1.66
C PHE A 16 -5.29 -4.00 -0.15
N GLY A 17 -6.28 -3.29 0.38
CA GLY A 17 -6.50 -3.11 1.82
C GLY A 17 -6.77 -4.44 2.52
N TRP A 18 -7.62 -5.29 1.95
CA TRP A 18 -7.87 -6.64 2.47
C TRP A 18 -6.61 -7.53 2.43
N ARG A 19 -5.80 -7.41 1.37
CA ARG A 19 -4.51 -8.10 1.27
C ARG A 19 -3.51 -7.59 2.32
N ALA A 20 -3.48 -6.28 2.56
CA ALA A 20 -2.64 -5.65 3.57
C ALA A 20 -2.97 -6.17 4.97
N VAL A 21 -4.25 -6.10 5.34
CA VAL A 21 -4.73 -6.56 6.64
C VAL A 21 -4.41 -8.04 6.86
N ARG A 22 -4.64 -8.89 5.84
CA ARG A 22 -4.27 -10.32 5.95
C ARG A 22 -2.79 -10.53 6.19
N GLN A 23 -1.90 -9.81 5.50
CA GLN A 23 -0.45 -9.98 5.65
C GLN A 23 0.05 -9.43 6.99
N VAL A 24 -0.47 -8.29 7.45
CA VAL A 24 -0.14 -7.72 8.76
C VAL A 24 -0.62 -8.63 9.89
N MET A 25 -1.86 -9.13 9.83
CA MET A 25 -2.36 -10.11 10.81
C MET A 25 -1.53 -11.39 10.82
N ARG A 26 -1.07 -11.85 9.65
CA ARG A 26 -0.23 -13.05 9.55
C ARG A 26 1.15 -12.82 10.17
N ALA A 27 1.75 -11.66 9.94
CA ALA A 27 3.02 -11.27 10.55
C ALA A 27 2.90 -11.13 12.08
N LEU A 28 1.83 -10.52 12.58
CA LEU A 28 1.58 -10.42 14.03
C LEU A 28 1.34 -11.78 14.67
N ARG A 29 0.71 -12.72 13.95
CA ARG A 29 0.43 -14.06 14.46
C ARG A 29 1.67 -14.97 14.48
N ASP A 30 2.58 -14.81 13.52
CA ASP A 30 3.86 -15.52 13.42
C ASP A 30 5.06 -14.60 13.74
N SER A 31 4.92 -13.76 14.77
CA SER A 31 5.94 -12.75 15.13
C SER A 31 7.32 -13.32 15.48
N ASP A 32 7.40 -14.63 15.78
CA ASP A 32 8.59 -15.33 16.27
C ASP A 32 9.45 -15.96 15.15
N HIS A 33 9.02 -15.84 13.88
CA HIS A 33 9.78 -16.34 12.72
C HIS A 33 10.55 -15.20 12.03
N ASP A 34 11.80 -15.45 11.61
CA ASP A 34 12.65 -14.48 10.89
C ASP A 34 11.96 -13.87 9.65
N ASP A 35 11.07 -14.62 8.99
CA ASP A 35 10.27 -14.19 7.83
C ASP A 35 9.13 -13.19 8.16
N SER A 36 8.80 -13.00 9.44
CA SER A 36 7.73 -12.09 9.91
C SER A 36 7.92 -10.67 9.40
N SER A 37 9.16 -10.18 9.41
CA SER A 37 9.51 -8.84 8.94
C SER A 37 9.16 -8.64 7.46
N VAL A 38 9.38 -9.65 6.63
CA VAL A 38 9.07 -9.59 5.20
C VAL A 38 7.56 -9.57 4.96
N TRP A 39 6.79 -10.29 5.78
CA TRP A 39 5.33 -10.35 5.67
C TRP A 39 4.69 -9.03 6.11
N LEU A 40 5.22 -8.42 7.17
CA LEU A 40 4.82 -7.10 7.64
C LEU A 40 5.02 -6.05 6.55
N ILE A 41 6.21 -6.00 5.93
CA ILE A 41 6.51 -5.00 4.88
C ILE A 41 5.63 -5.23 3.64
N ARG A 42 5.37 -6.49 3.25
CA ARG A 42 4.42 -6.79 2.16
C ARG A 42 3.00 -6.33 2.49
N GLY A 43 2.60 -6.44 3.76
CA GLY A 43 1.33 -5.92 4.25
C GLY A 43 1.25 -4.40 4.17
N ILE A 44 2.26 -3.70 4.68
CA ILE A 44 2.37 -2.24 4.61
C ILE A 44 2.36 -1.76 3.15
N ARG A 45 3.09 -2.43 2.25
CA ARG A 45 3.09 -2.09 0.81
C ARG A 45 1.70 -2.19 0.19
N ALA A 46 0.95 -3.23 0.52
CA ALA A 46 -0.43 -3.37 0.03
C ALA A 46 -1.35 -2.28 0.64
N LEU A 47 -1.10 -1.86 1.89
CA LEU A 47 -1.87 -0.79 2.54
C LEU A 47 -1.62 0.56 1.86
N ILE A 48 -0.36 0.85 1.57
CA ILE A 48 0.09 2.03 0.84
C ILE A 48 -0.64 2.09 -0.52
N ILE A 49 -0.58 1.02 -1.32
CA ILE A 49 -1.29 0.94 -2.61
C ILE A 49 -2.80 1.20 -2.45
N ALA A 50 -3.42 0.62 -1.42
CA ALA A 50 -4.85 0.83 -1.14
C ALA A 50 -5.16 2.30 -0.82
N ALA A 51 -4.33 2.94 0.00
CA ALA A 51 -4.46 4.35 0.34
C ALA A 51 -4.29 5.25 -0.89
N ALA A 52 -3.36 4.92 -1.80
CA ALA A 52 -3.23 5.62 -3.08
C ALA A 52 -4.48 5.54 -3.92
N CYS A 53 -5.00 4.32 -4.11
CA CYS A 53 -6.20 4.12 -4.93
C CYS A 53 -7.37 4.93 -4.36
N LEU A 54 -7.52 4.97 -3.04
CA LEU A 54 -8.53 5.77 -2.36
C LEU A 54 -8.29 7.28 -2.53
N ALA A 55 -7.05 7.74 -2.36
CA ALA A 55 -6.71 9.15 -2.51
C ALA A 55 -6.87 9.64 -3.95
N PHE A 56 -6.57 8.81 -4.95
CA PHE A 56 -6.87 9.07 -6.35
C PHE A 56 -8.38 9.12 -6.60
N ALA A 57 -9.16 8.18 -6.06
CA ALA A 57 -10.62 8.19 -6.16
C ALA A 57 -11.22 9.49 -5.58
N LEU A 58 -10.74 9.91 -4.40
CA LEU A 58 -11.14 11.17 -3.77
C LEU A 58 -10.68 12.38 -4.59
N GLY A 59 -9.46 12.38 -5.11
CA GLY A 59 -8.96 13.45 -5.99
C GLY A 59 -9.80 13.61 -7.26
N ILE A 60 -10.26 12.51 -7.86
CA ILE A 60 -11.18 12.54 -9.01
C ILE A 60 -12.54 13.09 -8.57
N ALA A 61 -13.08 12.60 -7.45
CA ALA A 61 -14.39 13.00 -6.94
C ALA A 61 -14.48 14.49 -6.56
N TYR A 62 -13.41 15.05 -5.97
CA TYR A 62 -13.34 16.46 -5.58
C TYR A 62 -12.73 17.37 -6.65
N GLY A 63 -12.29 16.83 -7.79
CA GLY A 63 -11.70 17.59 -8.90
C GLY A 63 -10.36 18.26 -8.56
N SER A 64 -9.70 17.88 -7.46
CA SER A 64 -8.50 18.55 -6.95
C SER A 64 -7.22 17.82 -7.36
N ARG A 65 -6.53 18.38 -8.36
CA ARG A 65 -5.23 17.87 -8.85
C ARG A 65 -4.12 17.96 -7.80
N ALA A 66 -4.18 18.93 -6.90
CA ALA A 66 -3.19 19.09 -5.84
C ALA A 66 -3.24 17.92 -4.85
N THR A 67 -4.44 17.47 -4.50
CA THR A 67 -4.64 16.34 -3.57
C THR A 67 -4.13 15.03 -4.16
N MET A 68 -4.30 14.83 -5.47
CA MET A 68 -3.73 13.69 -6.18
C MET A 68 -2.20 13.70 -6.17
N LEU A 69 -1.58 14.85 -6.44
CA LEU A 69 -0.12 14.97 -6.48
C LEU A 69 0.49 14.73 -5.11
N ILE A 70 -0.08 15.32 -4.06
CA ILE A 70 0.39 15.10 -2.68
C ILE A 70 0.26 13.63 -2.30
N ALA A 71 -0.89 13.01 -2.60
CA ALA A 71 -1.09 11.60 -2.34
C ALA A 71 -0.11 10.72 -3.12
N ALA A 72 0.17 11.03 -4.39
CA ALA A 72 1.11 10.30 -5.21
C ALA A 72 2.57 10.44 -4.72
N VAL A 73 2.96 11.62 -4.24
CA VAL A 73 4.30 11.86 -3.68
C VAL A 73 4.48 11.10 -2.37
N ILE A 74 3.54 11.22 -1.43
CA ILE A 74 3.59 10.48 -0.15
C ILE A 74 3.62 8.97 -0.41
N LEU A 75 2.83 8.50 -1.38
CA LEU A 75 2.86 7.10 -1.80
C LEU A 75 4.21 6.67 -2.33
N GLY A 76 4.82 7.49 -3.19
CA GLY A 76 6.12 7.22 -3.79
C GLY A 76 7.21 7.10 -2.74
N GLU A 77 7.24 8.03 -1.78
CA GLU A 77 8.18 8.03 -0.64
C GLU A 77 8.03 6.75 0.21
N GLU A 78 6.78 6.44 0.59
CA GLU A 78 6.49 5.25 1.40
C GLU A 78 6.82 3.94 0.66
N LEU A 79 6.60 3.87 -0.66
CA LEU A 79 6.98 2.71 -1.49
C LEU A 79 8.49 2.60 -1.69
N TYR A 80 9.21 3.73 -1.75
CA TYR A 80 10.67 3.75 -1.83
C TYR A 80 11.27 3.24 -0.52
N GLU A 81 10.87 3.79 0.63
CA GLU A 81 11.39 3.33 1.93
C GLU A 81 11.07 1.87 2.19
N THR A 82 9.81 1.45 2.07
CA THR A 82 9.45 0.03 2.29
C THR A 82 10.11 -0.91 1.29
N GLY A 83 10.32 -0.46 0.04
CA GLY A 83 11.05 -1.20 -0.98
C GLY A 83 12.54 -1.37 -0.66
N VAL A 84 13.19 -0.29 -0.24
CA VAL A 84 14.61 -0.28 0.16
C VAL A 84 14.82 -1.15 1.41
N VAL A 85 13.95 -1.02 2.42
CA VAL A 85 14.02 -1.84 3.63
C VAL A 85 13.91 -3.33 3.30
N LEU A 86 13.00 -3.71 2.39
CA LEU A 86 12.84 -5.11 1.99
C LEU A 86 14.05 -5.63 1.21
N LEU A 87 14.68 -4.80 0.35
CA LEU A 87 15.93 -5.14 -0.33
C LEU A 87 17.09 -5.32 0.66
N VAL A 88 17.19 -4.47 1.67
CA VAL A 88 18.21 -4.57 2.72
C VAL A 88 18.03 -5.84 3.56
N LEU A 89 16.79 -6.16 3.97
CA LEU A 89 16.48 -7.38 4.70
C LEU A 89 16.83 -8.62 3.88
N ARG A 90 16.40 -8.67 2.62
CA ARG A 90 16.69 -9.82 1.74
C ARG A 90 18.18 -10.05 1.52
N ARG A 91 18.98 -8.99 1.51
CA ARG A 91 20.44 -9.07 1.39
C ARG A 91 21.14 -9.50 2.68
N ARG A 92 20.43 -9.51 3.81
CA ARG A 92 20.94 -9.94 5.11
C ARG A 92 20.65 -11.41 5.39
N ASP A 93 19.66 -11.98 4.70
CA ASP A 93 19.26 -13.39 4.77
C ASP A 93 20.02 -14.29 3.75
N ASP A 94 20.76 -13.69 2.80
CA ASP A 94 21.67 -14.36 1.84
C ASP A 94 23.12 -14.40 2.37
#